data_AF-A0A846U531-F1
#
_entry.id   AF-A0A846U531-F1
#
_cell.length_a   1.000
_cell.length_b   1.000
_cell.length_c   1.000
_cell.angle_alpha   90.00
_cell.angle_beta   90.00
_cell.angle_gamma   90.00
#
_symmetry.space_group_name_H-M   'P 1'
#
loop_
_entity.id
_entity.type
_entity.pdbx_description
1 polymer ?
#
loop_
_entity_poly.entity_id
_entity_poly.type
_entity_poly.pdbx_seq_one_letter_code
_entity_poly.pdbx_strand_id
1 'polypeptide(L)'
;MSHDTHPPAPVPTTATVFRLSLWCDGAHVGWLGESASEWAMLVPDIRRALLLQACPYNGAVYYRATSWCGAPRPASDIPRYMAVSADACIGFYSWANASGFTREGRHLVADDTGQKLALQSARSGDLCAWNGCRVLEVGFEPVATVVSARSRG
;
A
#
# COMPACT_ATOMS: atom_id res chain seq x y z
N MET A 1 2.79 20.27 -15.33
CA MET A 1 3.98 19.63 -14.73
C MET A 1 4.08 18.25 -15.35
N SER A 2 5.20 17.92 -15.98
CA SER A 2 5.37 16.61 -16.64
C SER A 2 5.53 15.54 -15.56
N HIS A 3 4.58 14.63 -15.43
CA HIS A 3 4.78 13.42 -14.64
C HIS A 3 5.86 12.60 -15.34
N ASP A 4 6.99 12.37 -14.67
CA ASP A 4 7.98 11.42 -15.14
C ASP A 4 7.31 10.05 -15.27
N THR A 5 7.25 9.54 -16.51
CA THR A 5 6.58 8.27 -16.83
C THR A 5 7.41 7.06 -16.44
N HIS A 6 8.65 7.27 -15.99
CA HIS A 6 9.55 6.20 -15.59
C HIS A 6 9.54 6.05 -14.07
N PRO A 7 9.33 4.83 -13.54
CA PRO A 7 9.49 4.59 -12.11
C PRO A 7 10.92 4.93 -11.67
N PRO A 8 11.14 5.28 -10.39
CA PRO A 8 12.49 5.37 -9.85
C PRO A 8 13.26 4.09 -10.18
N ALA A 9 14.49 4.24 -10.67
CA ALA A 9 15.41 3.12 -10.76
C ALA A 9 15.48 2.45 -9.39
N PRO A 10 15.42 1.12 -9.30
CA PRO A 10 15.49 0.41 -8.03
C PRO A 10 16.81 0.78 -7.35
N VAL A 11 16.76 1.68 -6.37
CA VAL A 11 17.87 1.90 -5.46
C VAL A 11 18.07 0.56 -4.76
N PRO A 12 19.30 0.00 -4.69
CA PRO A 12 19.57 -1.21 -3.93
C PRO A 12 19.41 -0.88 -2.45
N THR A 13 18.16 -0.83 -2.02
CA THR A 13 17.77 -0.73 -0.63
C THR A 13 17.36 -2.14 -0.23
N THR A 14 17.82 -2.57 0.93
CA THR A 14 17.16 -3.57 1.79
C THR A 14 15.76 -3.08 2.16
N ALA A 15 14.95 -2.78 1.14
CA ALA A 15 13.64 -2.16 1.29
C ALA A 15 12.79 -3.18 2.02
N THR A 16 12.48 -2.85 3.26
CA THR A 16 11.73 -3.73 4.15
C THR A 16 10.34 -3.89 3.53
N VAL A 17 9.99 -5.13 3.20
CA VAL A 17 8.64 -5.48 2.81
C VAL A 17 7.80 -5.55 4.08
N PHE A 18 6.62 -4.95 4.07
CA PHE A 18 5.73 -4.89 5.24
C PHE A 18 4.28 -5.13 4.85
N ARG A 19 3.45 -5.41 5.85
CA ARG A 19 1.99 -5.38 5.76
C ARG A 19 1.47 -4.11 6.43
N LEU A 20 0.35 -3.59 5.96
CA LEU A 20 -0.34 -2.48 6.62
C LEU A 20 -1.45 -3.05 7.53
N SER A 21 -1.27 -2.96 8.85
CA SER A 21 -2.34 -3.25 9.82
C SER A 21 -3.29 -2.05 9.89
N LEU A 22 -4.59 -2.30 9.92
CA LEU A 22 -5.65 -1.30 9.91
C LEU A 22 -6.37 -1.30 11.25
N TRP A 23 -6.57 -0.10 11.79
CA TRP A 23 -7.11 0.11 13.12
C TRP A 23 -8.22 1.16 13.08
N CYS A 24 -9.24 1.00 13.92
CA CYS A 24 -10.34 1.94 14.10
C CYS A 24 -10.58 2.10 15.59
N ASP A 25 -10.57 3.34 16.08
CA ASP A 25 -10.79 3.68 17.49
C ASP A 25 -9.91 2.86 18.46
N GLY A 26 -8.65 2.62 18.06
CA GLY A 26 -7.68 1.82 18.82
C GLY A 26 -7.85 0.30 18.74
N ALA A 27 -8.88 -0.21 18.05
CA ALA A 27 -9.07 -1.64 17.82
C ALA A 27 -8.52 -2.06 16.44
N HIS A 28 -7.80 -3.20 16.39
CA HIS A 28 -7.33 -3.78 15.14
C HIS A 28 -8.52 -4.36 14.37
N VAL A 29 -8.76 -3.87 13.16
CA VAL A 29 -9.91 -4.25 12.33
C VAL A 29 -9.53 -5.13 11.14
N GLY A 30 -8.24 -5.25 10.82
CA GLY A 30 -7.76 -6.11 9.74
C GLY A 30 -6.52 -5.53 9.06
N TRP A 31 -6.36 -5.87 7.79
CA TRP A 31 -5.17 -5.56 7.01
C TRP A 31 -5.54 -4.91 5.69
N LEU A 32 -4.62 -4.15 5.12
CA LEU A 32 -4.72 -3.75 3.72
C LEU A 32 -4.56 -4.98 2.83
N GLY A 33 -5.57 -5.26 2.03
CA GLY A 33 -5.59 -6.27 0.98
C GLY A 33 -5.97 -5.68 -0.37
N GLU A 34 -6.17 -6.56 -1.34
CA GLU A 34 -6.53 -6.21 -2.71
C GLU A 34 -7.66 -7.11 -3.20
N SER A 35 -8.58 -6.55 -3.98
CA SER A 35 -9.60 -7.29 -4.70
C SER A 35 -9.04 -7.94 -5.97
N ALA A 36 -9.84 -8.79 -6.62
CA ALA A 36 -9.49 -9.31 -7.94
C ALA A 36 -9.47 -8.22 -9.04
N SER A 37 -10.10 -7.07 -8.77
CA SER A 37 -10.15 -5.90 -9.66
C SER A 37 -9.16 -4.80 -9.24
N GLU A 38 -8.12 -5.16 -8.47
CA GLU A 38 -7.01 -4.28 -8.09
C GLU A 38 -7.38 -3.11 -7.15
N TRP A 39 -8.59 -3.13 -6.58
CA TRP A 39 -9.02 -2.19 -5.54
C TRP A 39 -8.52 -2.57 -4.15
N ALA A 40 -8.12 -1.59 -3.35
CA ALA A 40 -7.73 -1.77 -1.97
C ALA A 40 -8.94 -2.07 -1.08
N MET A 41 -8.78 -3.08 -0.23
CA MET A 41 -9.83 -3.54 0.67
C MET A 41 -9.28 -3.81 2.07
N LEU A 42 -10.13 -3.68 3.08
CA LEU A 42 -9.91 -4.26 4.39
C LEU A 42 -10.11 -5.77 4.30
N VAL A 43 -9.10 -6.54 4.70
CA VAL A 43 -9.17 -8.00 4.81
C VAL A 43 -8.92 -8.43 6.25
N PRO A 44 -9.81 -9.24 6.87
CA PRO A 44 -9.60 -9.70 8.25
C PRO A 44 -8.43 -10.69 8.41
N ASP A 45 -8.18 -11.52 7.39
CA ASP A 45 -7.14 -12.55 7.41
C ASP A 45 -5.80 -12.00 6.91
N ILE A 46 -4.76 -12.07 7.75
CA ILE A 46 -3.39 -11.64 7.43
C ILE A 46 -2.80 -12.36 6.21
N ARG A 47 -3.26 -13.58 5.89
CA ARG A 47 -2.81 -14.31 4.70
C ARG A 47 -3.25 -13.65 3.39
N ARG A 48 -4.29 -12.81 3.44
CA ARG A 48 -4.78 -12.03 2.30
C ARG A 48 -4.23 -10.61 2.28
N ALA A 49 -3.47 -10.23 3.31
CA ALA A 49 -2.86 -8.91 3.40
C ALA A 49 -1.81 -8.73 2.29
N LEU A 50 -1.82 -7.55 1.70
CA LEU A 50 -0.81 -7.16 0.74
C LEU A 50 0.55 -6.95 1.42
N LEU A 51 1.58 -7.40 0.72
CA LEU A 51 2.95 -7.04 0.94
C LEU A 51 3.25 -5.76 0.14
N LEU A 52 3.71 -4.75 0.86
CA LEU A 52 4.09 -3.46 0.31
C LEU A 52 5.59 -3.22 0.49
N GLN A 53 6.14 -2.45 -0.44
CA GLN A 53 7.47 -1.89 -0.36
C GLN A 53 7.36 -0.37 -0.48
N ALA A 54 7.99 0.37 0.43
CA ALA A 54 8.11 1.82 0.32
C ALA A 54 9.15 2.19 -0.75
N CYS A 55 8.78 3.13 -1.61
CA CYS A 55 9.59 3.64 -2.71
C CYS A 55 9.63 5.18 -2.62
N PRO A 56 10.58 5.76 -1.87
CA PRO A 56 10.77 7.20 -1.82
C PRO A 56 11.19 7.74 -3.19
N TYR A 57 10.54 8.81 -3.67
CA TYR A 57 10.85 9.46 -4.94
C TYR A 57 10.36 10.91 -4.96
N ASN A 58 11.22 11.84 -5.40
CA ASN A 58 10.92 13.28 -5.49
C ASN A 58 10.26 13.89 -4.23
N GLY A 59 10.71 13.48 -3.04
CA GLY A 59 10.20 13.99 -1.77
C GLY A 59 8.90 13.36 -1.27
N ALA A 60 8.29 12.45 -2.04
CA ALA A 60 7.12 11.68 -1.64
C ALA A 60 7.47 10.20 -1.41
N VAL A 61 6.59 9.46 -0.72
CA VAL A 61 6.70 8.00 -0.57
C VAL A 61 5.59 7.32 -1.34
N TYR A 62 5.96 6.45 -2.26
CA TYR A 62 5.03 5.61 -3.01
C TYR A 62 5.06 4.19 -2.43
N TYR A 63 3.94 3.47 -2.48
CA TYR A 63 3.88 2.09 -2.00
C TYR A 63 3.67 1.11 -3.15
N ARG A 64 4.70 0.32 -3.45
CA ARG A 64 4.63 -0.75 -4.45
C ARG A 64 4.01 -2.00 -3.84
N ALA A 65 3.00 -2.57 -4.48
CA ALA A 65 2.50 -3.90 -4.17
C ALA A 65 3.46 -4.97 -4.72
N THR A 66 3.98 -5.82 -3.83
CA THR A 66 4.87 -6.96 -4.18
C THR A 66 4.12 -8.30 -4.19
N SER A 67 2.86 -8.29 -3.75
CA SER A 67 1.94 -9.43 -3.76
C SER A 67 0.61 -9.06 -4.41
N TRP A 68 -0.21 -10.06 -4.73
CA TRP A 68 -1.62 -9.94 -5.12
C TRP A 68 -2.42 -10.98 -4.34
N CYS A 69 -3.51 -10.55 -3.69
CA CYS A 69 -4.34 -11.41 -2.82
C CYS A 69 -3.53 -12.20 -1.77
N GLY A 70 -2.40 -11.65 -1.29
CA GLY A 70 -1.52 -12.27 -0.30
C GLY A 70 -0.49 -13.27 -0.84
N ALA A 71 -0.47 -13.52 -2.15
CA ALA A 71 0.55 -14.33 -2.82
C ALA A 71 1.54 -13.44 -3.59
N PRO A 72 2.83 -13.81 -3.72
CA PRO A 72 3.79 -13.03 -4.50
C PRO A 72 3.30 -12.80 -5.94
N ARG A 73 3.47 -11.59 -6.48
CA ARG A 73 3.20 -11.34 -7.89
C ARG A 73 4.23 -12.07 -8.77
N PRO A 74 3.84 -12.57 -9.95
CA PRO A 74 4.79 -13.11 -10.92
C PRO A 74 5.90 -12.09 -11.23
N ALA A 75 7.13 -12.55 -11.47
CA ALA A 75 8.22 -11.64 -11.85
C ALA A 75 7.97 -10.91 -13.20
N SER A 76 7.08 -11.47 -14.03
CA SER A 76 6.63 -10.88 -15.30
C SER A 76 5.55 -9.81 -15.15
N ASP A 77 4.98 -9.62 -13.95
CA ASP A 77 3.97 -8.60 -13.73
C ASP A 77 4.59 -7.20 -13.76
N ILE A 78 3.86 -6.29 -14.41
CA ILE A 78 4.17 -4.86 -14.36
C ILE A 78 4.03 -4.40 -12.90
N PRO A 79 5.03 -3.70 -12.33
CA PRO A 79 4.96 -3.16 -10.98
C PRO A 79 3.69 -2.31 -10.78
N ARG A 80 2.96 -2.60 -9.70
CA ARG A 80 1.76 -1.85 -9.30
C ARG A 80 2.02 -1.06 -8.02
N TYR A 81 1.50 0.15 -7.97
CA TYR A 81 1.67 1.12 -6.90
C TYR A 81 0.31 1.57 -6.40
N MET A 82 0.22 1.81 -5.09
CA MET A 82 -0.95 2.39 -4.47
C MET A 82 -1.24 3.76 -5.10
N ALA A 83 -2.50 3.98 -5.44
CA ALA A 83 -2.97 5.24 -6.00
C ALA A 83 -4.35 5.60 -5.47
N VAL A 84 -4.66 6.89 -5.54
CA VAL A 84 -5.99 7.44 -5.28
C VAL A 84 -6.62 7.81 -6.62
N SER A 85 -7.80 7.25 -6.91
CA SER A 85 -8.59 7.61 -8.09
C SER A 85 -9.25 8.99 -7.93
N ALA A 86 -9.80 9.53 -9.02
CA ALA A 86 -10.54 10.80 -8.98
C ALA A 86 -11.74 10.79 -8.00
N ASP A 87 -12.35 9.62 -7.79
CA ASP A 87 -13.46 9.41 -6.85
C ASP A 87 -12.99 9.06 -5.43
N ALA A 88 -11.72 9.32 -5.12
CA ALA A 88 -11.05 8.99 -3.86
C ALA A 88 -10.92 7.49 -3.53
N CYS A 89 -11.25 6.59 -4.45
CA CYS A 89 -11.07 5.14 -4.25
C CYS A 89 -9.58 4.79 -4.33
N ILE A 90 -9.14 3.82 -3.52
CA ILE A 90 -7.74 3.39 -3.53
C ILE A 90 -7.59 2.10 -4.32
N GLY A 91 -6.65 2.07 -5.25
CA GLY A 91 -6.30 0.88 -6.03
C GLY A 91 -4.81 0.76 -6.32
N PHE A 92 -4.43 -0.23 -7.11
CA PHE A 92 -3.03 -0.54 -7.43
C PHE A 92 -2.76 -0.47 -8.95
N TYR A 93 -2.13 0.61 -9.39
CA TYR A 93 -1.96 0.93 -10.81
C TYR A 93 -0.49 1.06 -11.20
N SER A 94 -0.22 1.23 -12.50
CA SER A 94 1.12 1.53 -12.99
C SER A 94 1.66 2.82 -12.40
N TRP A 95 2.97 3.00 -12.46
CA TRP A 95 3.67 4.18 -11.96
C TRP A 95 3.08 5.51 -12.44
N ALA A 96 2.65 5.58 -13.70
CA ALA A 96 2.08 6.79 -14.29
C ALA A 96 0.80 7.30 -13.58
N ASN A 97 0.14 6.44 -12.81
CA ASN A 97 -1.06 6.76 -12.04
C ASN A 97 -0.84 6.66 -10.52
N ALA A 98 0.40 6.45 -10.06
CA ALA A 98 0.69 6.25 -8.65
C ALA A 98 0.51 7.55 -7.85
N SER A 99 0.08 7.42 -6.59
CA SER A 99 -0.03 8.57 -5.67
C SER A 99 1.02 8.49 -4.58
N GLY A 100 1.52 9.67 -4.18
CA GLY A 100 2.37 9.83 -3.00
C GLY A 100 1.54 9.77 -1.71
N PHE A 101 2.15 9.26 -0.65
CA PHE A 101 1.53 9.20 0.66
C PHE A 101 2.51 9.58 1.78
N THR A 102 2.01 10.38 2.71
CA THR A 102 2.73 10.79 3.92
C THR A 102 2.13 10.12 5.16
N ARG A 103 2.99 9.70 6.09
CA ARG A 103 2.56 9.21 7.40
C ARG A 103 2.48 10.36 8.40
N GLU A 104 1.28 10.64 8.89
CA GLU A 104 1.02 11.62 9.94
C GLU A 104 0.64 10.90 11.24
N GLY A 105 1.63 10.66 12.10
CA GLY A 105 1.44 9.89 13.33
C GLY A 105 0.99 8.45 13.02
N ARG A 106 -0.28 8.15 13.37
CA ARG A 106 -0.91 6.85 13.09
C ARG A 106 -1.79 6.86 11.84
N HIS A 107 -1.78 7.92 11.01
CA HIS A 107 -2.58 7.98 9.79
C HIS A 107 -1.72 7.98 8.53
N LEU A 108 -2.30 7.47 7.45
CA LEU A 108 -1.74 7.56 6.11
C LEU A 108 -2.52 8.61 5.31
N VAL A 109 -1.83 9.58 4.73
CA VAL A 109 -2.41 10.74 4.06
C VAL A 109 -1.98 10.72 2.60
N ALA A 110 -2.92 10.86 1.67
CA ALA A 110 -2.61 11.03 0.26
C ALA A 110 -2.08 12.45 0.02
N ASP A 111 -0.87 12.56 -0.54
CA ASP A 111 -0.14 13.83 -0.65
C ASP A 111 -0.90 14.85 -1.52
N ASP A 112 -1.53 14.39 -2.62
CA ASP A 112 -2.20 15.25 -3.59
C ASP A 112 -3.49 15.90 -3.04
N THR A 113 -4.16 15.25 -2.09
CA THR A 113 -5.50 15.66 -1.62
C THR A 113 -5.56 15.99 -0.13
N GLY A 114 -4.53 15.65 0.65
CA GLY A 114 -4.53 15.77 2.10
C GLY A 114 -5.55 14.87 2.82
N GLN A 115 -6.17 13.94 2.08
CA GLN A 115 -7.18 13.04 2.64
C GLN A 115 -6.53 11.80 3.25
N LYS A 116 -7.10 11.33 4.35
CA LYS A 116 -6.61 10.17 5.09
C LYS A 116 -7.22 8.88 4.54
N LEU A 117 -6.44 7.80 4.64
CA LEU A 117 -6.94 6.44 4.43
C LEU A 117 -8.15 6.19 5.35
N ALA A 118 -9.24 5.74 4.76
CA ALA A 118 -10.51 5.54 5.42
C ALA A 118 -11.23 4.29 4.89
N LEU A 119 -12.14 3.77 5.70
CA LEU A 119 -13.06 2.70 5.31
C LEU A 119 -14.30 3.32 4.67
N GLN A 120 -14.48 3.12 3.36
CA GLN A 120 -15.61 3.63 2.60
C GLN A 120 -16.91 2.91 2.95
N SER A 121 -16.84 1.58 3.07
CA SER A 121 -18.00 0.72 3.32
C SER A 121 -17.62 -0.44 4.21
N ALA A 122 -18.23 -0.52 5.40
CA ALA A 122 -18.02 -1.65 6.31
C ALA A 122 -18.57 -2.98 5.75
N ARG A 123 -19.45 -2.94 4.76
CA ARG A 123 -20.05 -4.15 4.15
C ARG A 123 -19.12 -4.79 3.11
N SER A 124 -18.55 -3.98 2.23
CA SER A 124 -17.65 -4.45 1.17
C SER A 124 -16.18 -4.47 1.59
N GLY A 125 -15.82 -3.66 2.59
CA GLY A 125 -14.44 -3.49 3.03
C GLY A 125 -13.65 -2.50 2.18
N ASP A 126 -14.27 -1.83 1.21
CA ASP A 126 -13.57 -0.94 0.28
C ASP A 126 -12.90 0.23 1.03
N LEU A 127 -11.69 0.57 0.58
CA LEU A 127 -10.89 1.65 1.15
C LEU A 127 -10.84 2.85 0.22
N CYS A 128 -10.87 4.03 0.82
CA CYS A 128 -10.77 5.31 0.13
C CYS A 128 -9.77 6.24 0.84
N ALA A 129 -9.40 7.34 0.18
CA ALA A 129 -8.71 8.46 0.79
C ALA A 129 -9.70 9.62 0.95
N TRP A 130 -10.54 9.57 2.00
CA TRP A 130 -11.55 10.60 2.24
C TRP A 130 -11.88 10.75 3.73
N ASN A 131 -11.63 11.93 4.28
CA ASN A 131 -11.90 12.28 5.69
C ASN A 131 -13.39 12.28 6.05
N GLY A 132 -14.30 12.28 5.06
CA GLY A 132 -15.75 12.14 5.28
C GLY A 132 -16.19 10.70 5.59
N CYS A 133 -15.32 9.72 5.31
CA CYS A 133 -15.52 8.33 5.70
C CYS A 133 -14.88 8.05 7.07
N ARG A 134 -15.00 6.81 7.55
CA ARG A 134 -14.38 6.38 8.80
C ARG A 134 -12.86 6.27 8.62
N VAL A 135 -12.12 7.29 9.05
CA VAL A 135 -10.66 7.35 8.99
C VAL A 135 -10.02 6.20 9.76
N LEU A 136 -9.00 5.58 9.16
CA LEU A 136 -8.26 4.47 9.75
C LEU A 136 -6.92 4.95 10.31
N GLU A 137 -6.52 4.25 11.37
CA GLU A 137 -5.16 4.24 11.86
C GLU A 137 -4.39 3.10 11.18
N VAL A 138 -3.08 3.28 10.98
CA VAL A 138 -2.21 2.34 10.26
C VAL A 138 -1.00 1.93 11.09
N GLY A 139 -0.68 0.65 11.05
CA GLY A 139 0.59 0.09 11.50
C GLY A 139 1.37 -0.50 10.31
N PHE A 140 2.69 -0.29 10.31
CA PHE A 140 3.59 -0.81 9.28
C PHE A 140 4.31 -2.01 9.90
N GLU A 141 3.88 -3.22 9.55
CA GLU A 141 4.35 -4.47 10.16
C GLU A 141 5.38 -5.15 9.24
N PRO A 142 6.70 -5.08 9.56
CA PRO A 142 7.74 -5.69 8.75
C PRO A 142 7.56 -7.20 8.59
N VAL A 143 7.79 -7.70 7.39
CA VAL A 143 7.91 -9.14 7.15
C VAL A 143 9.38 -9.49 7.20
N ALA A 144 9.77 -10.35 8.14
CA ALA A 144 11.17 -10.78 8.28
C ALA A 144 11.69 -11.32 6.94
N THR A 145 12.72 -10.68 6.39
CA THR A 145 13.47 -11.21 5.27
C THR A 145 14.24 -12.43 5.77
N VAL A 146 13.86 -13.63 5.32
CA VAL A 146 14.71 -14.81 5.50
C VAL A 146 15.98 -14.55 4.70
N VAL A 147 17.05 -14.13 5.37
CA VAL A 147 18.37 -14.08 4.78
C VAL A 147 18.75 -15.52 4.47
N SER A 148 18.69 -15.91 3.19
CA SER A 148 19.29 -17.16 2.75
C SER A 148 20.79 -17.06 3.00
N ALA A 149 21.25 -17.60 4.12
CA ALA A 149 22.65 -17.84 4.36
C ALA A 149 23.14 -18.79 3.25
N ARG A 150 23.88 -18.26 2.28
CA ARG A 150 24.70 -19.09 1.40
C ARG A 150 25.74 -19.77 2.29
N SER A 151 25.50 -21.02 2.64
CA SER A 151 26.54 -21.94 3.11
C SER A 151 27.57 -22.07 1.98
N ARG A 152 28.75 -21.48 2.17
CA ARG A 152 29.93 -21.79 1.35
C ARG A 152 30.35 -23.21 1.70
N GLY A 153 30.24 -24.12 0.72
CA GLY A 153 31.05 -25.34 0.67
C GLY A 153 32.41 -25.04 0.05
#